data_AF-A0A3P1S709-F1
#
_entry.id   AF-A0A3P1S709-F1
#
_cell.length_a   1.000
_cell.length_b   1.000
_cell.length_c   1.000
_cell.angle_alpha   90.00
_cell.angle_beta   90.00
_cell.angle_gamma   90.00
#
_symmetry.space_group_name_H-M   'P 1'
#
loop_
_entity.id
_entity.type
_entity.pdbx_description
1 polymer ?
#
loop_
_entity_poly.entity_id
_entity_poly.type
_entity_poly.pdbx_seq_one_letter_code
_entity_poly.pdbx_strand_id
1 'polypeptide(L)'
;MDLKEMMSYHSFAVVGKTLDESKYAYKIKEGLLKHGYQAFGVYSEYPSINAIEKEIDIIVLCINPVLGLKFIQENKKQFKGIIIQPGAESEELLTYLKNEKITFIEGCVLVGLSLYRNKGE
;
A
#
# COMPACT_ATOMS: atom_id res chain seq x y z
N MET A 1 10.10 -10.51 3.25
CA MET A 1 9.35 -9.71 4.23
C MET A 1 7.99 -10.32 4.46
N ASP A 2 7.52 -10.30 5.71
CA ASP A 2 6.17 -10.71 6.08
C ASP A 2 5.31 -9.50 6.50
N LEU A 3 4.04 -9.71 6.86
CA LEU A 3 3.15 -8.62 7.25
C LEU A 3 3.66 -7.87 8.49
N LYS A 4 4.26 -8.56 9.46
CA LYS A 4 4.79 -7.92 10.67
C LYS A 4 5.94 -6.98 10.33
N GLU A 5 6.86 -7.43 9.48
CA GLU A 5 7.98 -6.63 8.99
C GLU A 5 7.48 -5.43 8.17
N MET A 6 6.52 -5.62 7.25
CA MET A 6 5.94 -4.51 6.50
C MET A 6 5.27 -3.45 7.40
N MET A 7 4.58 -3.88 8.47
CA MET A 7 3.93 -2.98 9.42
C MET A 7 4.90 -2.25 10.37
N SER A 8 6.20 -2.62 10.36
CA SER A 8 7.24 -1.93 11.13
C SER A 8 7.74 -0.64 10.46
N TYR A 9 7.47 -0.47 9.16
CA TYR A 9 7.76 0.76 8.43
C TYR A 9 6.73 1.86 8.72
N HIS A 10 7.05 3.11 8.36
CA HIS A 10 6.30 4.27 8.84
C HIS A 10 5.47 4.96 7.74
N SER A 11 5.92 4.92 6.49
CA SER A 11 5.31 5.67 5.39
C SER A 11 4.66 4.78 4.34
N PHE A 12 3.36 4.99 4.09
CA PHE A 12 2.53 4.16 3.22
C PHE A 12 1.89 4.98 2.09
N ALA A 13 1.96 4.48 0.86
CA ALA A 13 1.13 4.96 -0.25
C ALA A 13 -0.05 4.01 -0.45
N VAL A 14 -1.27 4.47 -0.21
CA VAL A 14 -2.49 3.67 -0.37
C VAL A 14 -3.10 3.97 -1.74
N VAL A 15 -3.06 2.97 -2.63
CA VAL A 15 -3.52 3.09 -4.01
C VAL A 15 -4.96 2.58 -4.10
N GLY A 16 -5.90 3.49 -4.35
CA GLY A 16 -7.33 3.18 -4.41
C GLY A 16 -8.19 4.40 -4.10
N LYS A 17 -9.50 4.17 -3.87
CA LYS A 17 -10.45 5.21 -3.50
C LYS A 17 -10.33 5.56 -2.02
N THR A 18 -9.39 6.44 -1.66
CA THR A 18 -9.06 6.79 -0.26
C THR A 18 -9.84 7.99 0.29
N LEU A 19 -10.80 8.51 -0.47
CA LEU A 19 -11.74 9.56 -0.05
C LEU A 19 -13.20 9.06 0.01
N ASP A 20 -13.45 7.79 -0.31
CA ASP A 20 -14.79 7.17 -0.27
C ASP A 20 -14.88 6.27 0.98
N GLU A 21 -15.60 6.73 2.02
CA GLU A 21 -15.69 6.06 3.32
C GLU A 21 -16.22 4.62 3.25
N SER A 22 -16.97 4.29 2.19
CA SER A 22 -17.48 2.95 1.97
C SER A 22 -16.38 1.94 1.59
N LYS A 23 -15.22 2.42 1.14
CA LYS A 23 -14.16 1.59 0.55
C LYS A 23 -13.09 1.20 1.56
N TYR A 24 -12.49 0.03 1.34
CA TYR A 24 -11.39 -0.45 2.17
C TYR A 24 -10.15 0.43 2.08
N ALA A 25 -9.85 1.00 0.90
CA ALA A 25 -8.74 1.93 0.73
C ALA A 25 -8.85 3.13 1.69
N TYR A 26 -10.05 3.71 1.86
CA TYR A 26 -10.31 4.74 2.87
C TYR A 26 -10.03 4.23 4.28
N LYS A 27 -10.65 3.10 4.67
CA LYS A 27 -10.48 2.51 6.01
C LYS A 27 -9.02 2.20 6.34
N ILE A 28 -8.25 1.75 5.36
CA ILE A 28 -6.81 1.49 5.49
C ILE A 28 -6.05 2.79 5.74
N LYS A 29 -6.27 3.82 4.91
CA LYS A 29 -5.59 5.12 5.07
C LYS A 29 -5.89 5.72 6.45
N GLU A 30 -7.17 5.83 6.81
CA GLU A 30 -7.59 6.36 8.10
C GLU A 30 -7.08 5.52 9.27
N GLY A 31 -7.07 4.19 9.12
CA GLY A 31 -6.51 3.28 10.10
C GLY A 31 -5.02 3.52 10.34
N LEU A 32 -4.24 3.69 9.27
CA LEU A 32 -2.81 4.02 9.36
C LEU A 32 -2.59 5.37 10.04
N LEU A 33 -3.28 6.42 9.60
CA LEU A 33 -3.17 7.77 10.18
C LEU A 33 -3.52 7.77 11.68
N LYS A 34 -4.61 7.10 12.06
CA LYS A 34 -5.05 6.98 13.46
C LYS A 34 -4.03 6.30 14.37
N HIS A 35 -3.18 5.42 13.82
CA HIS A 35 -2.13 4.73 14.58
C HIS A 35 -0.75 5.39 14.42
N GLY A 36 -0.71 6.63 13.93
CA GLY A 36 0.50 7.44 13.89
C GLY A 36 1.41 7.16 12.69
N TYR A 37 0.98 6.36 11.71
CA TYR A 37 1.72 6.17 10.46
C TYR A 37 1.50 7.38 9.53
N GLN A 38 2.41 7.57 8.57
CA GLN A 38 2.17 8.45 7.43
C GLN A 38 1.47 7.64 6.33
N ALA A 39 0.34 8.13 5.84
CA ALA A 39 -0.41 7.47 4.78
C ALA A 39 -0.88 8.48 3.73
N PHE A 40 -0.62 8.18 2.46
CA PHE A 40 -0.92 9.06 1.32
C PHE A 40 -1.82 8.34 0.32
N GLY A 41 -2.98 8.92 -0.01
CA GLY A 41 -3.87 8.37 -1.02
C GLY A 41 -3.45 8.69 -2.45
N VAL A 42 -3.17 7.66 -3.23
CA VAL A 42 -2.83 7.80 -4.65
C VAL A 42 -4.08 7.64 -5.51
N TYR A 43 -4.20 8.50 -6.54
CA TYR A 43 -5.35 8.73 -7.41
C TYR A 43 -6.57 9.41 -6.79
N SER A 44 -6.61 9.54 -5.46
CA SER A 44 -7.65 10.33 -4.78
C SER A 44 -7.12 11.68 -4.29
N GLU A 45 -5.93 11.70 -3.66
CA GLU A 45 -5.32 12.93 -3.11
C GLU A 45 -4.14 13.38 -3.97
N TYR A 46 -3.29 12.43 -4.40
CA TYR A 46 -2.19 12.68 -5.32
C TYR A 46 -2.48 12.06 -6.69
N PRO A 47 -2.20 12.75 -7.81
CA PRO A 47 -2.44 12.20 -9.15
C PRO A 47 -1.53 11.01 -9.48
N SER A 48 -0.38 10.88 -8.81
CA SER A 48 0.50 9.72 -8.87
C SER A 48 1.34 9.64 -7.60
N ILE A 49 1.90 8.46 -7.31
CA ILE A 49 2.86 8.31 -6.21
C ILE A 49 4.09 9.21 -6.40
N ASN A 50 4.51 9.44 -7.65
CA ASN A 50 5.66 10.28 -7.99
C ASN A 50 5.44 11.77 -7.62
N ALA A 51 4.19 12.22 -7.45
CA ALA A 51 3.86 13.58 -7.03
C ALA A 51 3.96 13.80 -5.50
N ILE A 52 4.15 12.73 -4.71
CA ILE A 52 4.35 12.85 -3.26
C ILE A 52 5.79 13.29 -3.02
N GLU A 53 6.03 14.39 -2.32
CA GLU A 53 7.41 14.83 -2.04
C GLU A 53 8.11 13.95 -1.00
N LYS A 54 7.33 13.34 -0.10
CA LYS A 54 7.83 12.49 0.99
C LYS A 54 8.33 11.13 0.47
N GLU A 55 9.18 10.50 1.28
CA GLU A 55 9.59 9.10 1.09
C GLU A 55 8.43 8.16 1.38
N ILE A 56 8.38 7.04 0.65
CA ILE A 56 7.37 5.99 0.81
C ILE A 56 8.11 4.68 1.08
N ASP A 57 7.80 4.03 2.20
CA ASP A 57 8.35 2.71 2.50
C ASP A 57 7.53 1.62 1.81
N ILE A 58 6.20 1.66 1.98
CA ILE A 58 5.30 0.59 1.58
C ILE A 58 4.22 1.10 0.62
N ILE A 59 4.00 0.37 -0.47
CA ILE A 59 2.85 0.57 -1.35
C ILE A 59 1.75 -0.41 -0.94
N VAL A 60 0.53 0.09 -0.76
CA VAL A 60 -0.66 -0.73 -0.49
C VAL A 60 -1.55 -0.71 -1.72
N LEU A 61 -1.63 -1.83 -2.44
CA LEU A 61 -2.53 -1.97 -3.57
C LEU A 61 -3.91 -2.36 -3.07
N CYS A 62 -4.87 -1.45 -3.19
CA CYS A 62 -6.29 -1.66 -2.89
C CYS A 62 -7.14 -1.13 -4.07
N ILE A 63 -6.77 -1.59 -5.27
CA ILE A 63 -7.31 -1.14 -6.56
C ILE A 63 -7.50 -2.36 -7.47
N ASN A 64 -8.22 -2.18 -8.57
CA ASN A 64 -8.33 -3.21 -9.62
C ASN A 64 -6.92 -3.70 -10.06
N PRO A 65 -6.70 -5.02 -10.23
CA PRO A 65 -5.39 -5.58 -10.50
C PRO A 65 -4.70 -5.04 -11.77
N VAL A 66 -5.47 -4.80 -12.84
CA VAL A 66 -4.93 -4.26 -14.12
C VAL A 66 -4.40 -2.84 -13.91
N LEU A 67 -5.13 -2.01 -13.16
CA LEU A 67 -4.67 -0.67 -12.80
C LEU A 67 -3.50 -0.72 -11.81
N GLY A 68 -3.47 -1.73 -10.93
CA GLY A 68 -2.36 -1.98 -10.01
C GLY A 68 -1.05 -2.26 -10.73
N LEU A 69 -1.06 -3.16 -11.72
CA LEU A 69 0.11 -3.45 -12.55
C LEU A 69 0.62 -2.21 -13.28
N LYS A 70 -0.28 -1.48 -13.95
CA LYS A 70 0.09 -0.24 -14.65
C LYS A 70 0.71 0.78 -13.69
N PHE A 71 0.12 0.95 -12.50
CA PHE A 71 0.64 1.85 -11.48
C PHE A 71 2.07 1.49 -11.06
N ILE A 72 2.38 0.20 -10.86
CA ILE A 72 3.74 -0.22 -10.49
C ILE A 72 4.72 0.01 -11.64
N GLN A 73 4.33 -0.27 -12.89
CA GLN A 73 5.17 -0.03 -14.06
C GLN A 73 5.51 1.46 -14.27
N GLU A 74 4.61 2.36 -13.88
CA GLU A 74 4.79 3.82 -14.00
C GLU A 74 5.46 4.46 -12.76
N ASN A 75 5.63 3.68 -11.68
CA ASN A 75 6.27 4.16 -10.46
C ASN A 75 7.77 4.38 -10.66
N LYS A 76 8.26 5.55 -10.22
CA LYS A 76 9.69 5.92 -10.27
C LYS A 76 10.29 6.10 -8.89
N LYS A 77 9.47 6.09 -7.84
CA LYS A 77 9.95 6.20 -6.45
C LYS A 77 10.54 4.88 -5.99
N GLN A 78 11.58 4.99 -5.17
CA GLN A 78 12.06 3.87 -4.38
C GLN A 78 11.06 3.58 -3.26
N PHE A 79 10.91 2.29 -2.97
CA PHE A 79 10.10 1.76 -1.89
C PHE A 79 10.70 0.41 -1.47
N LYS A 80 10.29 -0.09 -0.31
CA LYS A 80 10.82 -1.32 0.29
C LYS A 80 9.94 -2.52 -0.06
N GLY A 81 8.63 -2.36 -0.05
CA GLY A 81 7.73 -3.46 -0.38
C GLY A 81 6.31 -3.08 -0.75
N ILE A 82 5.56 -4.07 -1.22
CA ILE A 82 4.15 -3.95 -1.59
C ILE A 82 3.30 -4.87 -0.71
N ILE A 83 2.18 -4.35 -0.20
CA ILE A 83 1.10 -5.16 0.36
C ILE A 83 -0.05 -5.16 -0.63
N ILE A 84 -0.35 -6.31 -1.22
CA ILE A 84 -1.48 -6.52 -2.12
C ILE A 84 -2.68 -6.89 -1.24
N GLN A 85 -3.69 -6.01 -1.20
CA GLN A 85 -4.92 -6.31 -0.47
C GLN A 85 -5.68 -7.46 -1.14
N PRO A 86 -6.45 -8.25 -0.38
CA PRO A 86 -7.27 -9.31 -0.96
C PRO A 86 -8.18 -8.80 -2.09
N GLY A 87 -8.13 -9.47 -3.24
CA GLY A 87 -8.87 -9.12 -4.46
C GLY A 87 -8.18 -8.07 -5.36
N ALA A 88 -6.96 -7.63 -5.03
CA ALA A 88 -6.15 -6.72 -5.86
C ALA A 88 -5.04 -7.46 -6.63
N GLU A 89 -4.91 -8.77 -6.43
CA GLU A 89 -3.95 -9.65 -7.11
C GLU A 89 -4.39 -10.04 -8.53
N SER A 90 -3.41 -10.32 -9.38
CA SER A 90 -3.58 -11.04 -10.65
C SER A 90 -2.30 -11.81 -10.98
N GLU A 91 -2.40 -12.87 -11.77
CA GLU A 91 -1.22 -13.64 -12.20
C GLU A 91 -0.19 -12.76 -12.91
N GLU A 92 -0.65 -11.82 -13.73
CA GLU A 92 0.21 -10.85 -14.44
C GLU A 92 0.96 -9.94 -13.48
N LEU A 93 0.28 -9.38 -12.48
CA LEU A 93 0.89 -8.54 -11.46
C LEU A 93 1.94 -9.33 -10.68
N LEU A 94 1.58 -10.51 -10.17
CA LEU A 94 2.49 -11.33 -9.37
C LEU A 94 3.71 -11.78 -10.18
N THR A 95 3.53 -12.13 -11.45
CA THR A 95 4.63 -12.51 -12.35
C THR A 95 5.56 -11.34 -12.61
N TYR A 96 5.02 -10.15 -12.88
CA TYR A 96 5.81 -8.94 -13.07
C TYR A 96 6.65 -8.62 -11.82
N LEU A 97 6.03 -8.61 -10.64
CA LEU A 97 6.72 -8.31 -9.38
C LEU A 97 7.86 -9.31 -9.10
N LYS A 98 7.66 -10.60 -9.39
CA LYS A 98 8.70 -11.64 -9.24
C LYS A 98 9.88 -11.41 -10.20
N ASN A 99 9.59 -11.12 -11.47
CA ASN A 99 10.61 -10.90 -12.49
C ASN A 99 11.48 -9.67 -12.18
N GLU A 100 10.85 -8.58 -11.73
CA GLU A 100 11.52 -7.36 -11.29
C GLU A 100 12.16 -7.47 -9.90
N LYS A 101 12.05 -8.65 -9.24
CA LYS A 101 12.54 -8.91 -7.89
C LYS A 101 12.03 -7.90 -6.86
N ILE A 102 10.82 -7.40 -7.06
CA ILE A 102 10.14 -6.49 -6.14
C ILE A 102 9.63 -7.32 -4.95
N THR A 103 9.88 -6.85 -3.72
CA THR A 103 9.36 -7.53 -2.54
C THR A 103 7.87 -7.21 -2.37
N PHE A 104 7.04 -8.25 -2.24
CA PHE A 104 5.62 -8.11 -2.00
C PHE A 104 5.09 -9.20 -1.08
N ILE A 105 3.91 -8.93 -0.50
CA ILE A 105 3.07 -9.92 0.16
C ILE A 105 1.62 -9.74 -0.27
N GLU A 106 0.84 -10.81 -0.24
CA GLU A 106 -0.62 -10.75 -0.22
C GLU A 106 -1.05 -10.65 1.26
N GLY A 107 -1.81 -9.62 1.63
CA GLY A 107 -2.14 -9.39 3.03
C GLY A 107 -3.06 -8.21 3.30
N CYS A 108 -3.66 -8.18 4.49
CA CYS A 108 -4.60 -7.14 4.89
C CYS A 108 -3.96 -6.15 5.87
N VAL A 109 -3.85 -4.88 5.49
CA VAL A 109 -3.27 -3.83 6.37
C VAL A 109 -4.12 -3.64 7.62
N LEU A 110 -5.46 -3.76 7.53
CA LEU A 110 -6.32 -3.65 8.71
C LEU A 110 -6.07 -4.76 9.73
N VAL A 111 -5.75 -5.97 9.26
CA VAL A 111 -5.31 -7.08 10.13
C VAL A 111 -3.93 -6.77 10.71
N GLY A 112 -3.01 -6.25 9.90
CA GLY A 112 -1.69 -5.81 10.35
C GLY A 112 -1.78 -4.76 11.47
N LEU A 113 -2.65 -3.76 11.34
CA LEU A 113 -2.92 -2.76 12.37
C LEU A 113 -3.48 -3.39 13.65
N SER A 114 -4.35 -4.39 13.55
CA SER A 114 -4.91 -5.09 14.71
C SER A 114 -3.84 -5.89 15.47
N LEU A 115 -2.96 -6.59 14.74
CA LEU A 115 -1.98 -7.53 15.31
C LEU A 115 -0.68 -6.87 15.75
N TYR A 116 -0.21 -5.86 15.00
CA TYR A 116 1.15 -5.34 15.10
C TYR A 116 1.21 -3.84 15.39
N ARG A 117 0.09 -3.21 15.77
CA ARG A 117 0.14 -1.82 16.24
C ARG A 117 1.20 -1.70 17.34
N ASN A 118 2.10 -0.73 17.18
CA ASN A 118 2.82 -0.19 18.31
C ASN A 118 1.76 0.38 19.25
N LYS A 119 1.51 -0.30 20.36
CA LYS A 119 0.90 0.36 21.51
C LYS A 119 1.92 1.43 21.89
N GLY A 120 1.68 2.66 21.47
CA GLY A 120 2.43 3.79 21.99
C GLY A 120 2.47 3.66 23.50
N GLU A 121 3.68 3.82 24.05
CA GLU A 121 3.89 4.12 25.46
C GLU A 121 3.07 5.35 25.87
#